data_AF-A0A973PDA7-F1
#
_entry.id   AF-A0A973PDA7-F1
#
_cell.length_a   1.000
_cell.length_b   1.000
_cell.length_c   1.000
_cell.angle_alpha   90.00
_cell.angle_beta   90.00
_cell.angle_gamma   90.00
#
_symmetry.space_group_name_H-M   'P 1'
#
loop_
_entity.id
_entity.type
_entity.pdbx_description
1 polymer ?
#
loop_
_entity_poly.entity_id
_entity_poly.type
_entity_poly.pdbx_seq_one_letter_code
_entity_poly.pdbx_strand_id
1 'polypeptide(L)'
;AALDNDRYSLAKELNRRHTEQNVYTVLLDSACDTLAEAVHAGTCLRDRVFLRFLAVRDRTRPRLSGAGRAYVDGLAYGIKGNAEWGQRVPRYVSRGADPGPADDRDLLWADRPLDDDPGPLPYPTVAWWWDPAL
;
A
#
# COMPACT_ATOMS: atom_id res chain seq x y z
N ALA A 1 1.63 2.14 -3.11
CA ALA A 1 1.00 2.08 -4.44
C ALA A 1 0.67 0.64 -4.83
N ALA A 2 1.65 -0.21 -5.19
CA ALA A 2 1.37 -1.59 -5.61
C ALA A 2 0.59 -2.41 -4.54
N LEU A 3 1.06 -2.42 -3.29
CA LEU A 3 0.37 -3.09 -2.19
C LEU A 3 -1.04 -2.53 -1.91
N ASP A 4 -1.26 -1.23 -2.17
CA ASP A 4 -2.60 -0.65 -2.04
C ASP A 4 -3.50 -1.15 -3.20
N ASN A 5 -2.96 -1.34 -4.41
CA ASN A 5 -3.71 -1.88 -5.55
C ASN A 5 -4.12 -3.34 -5.34
N ASP A 6 -3.24 -4.16 -4.76
CA ASP A 6 -3.57 -5.53 -4.37
C ASP A 6 -4.74 -5.51 -3.37
N ARG A 7 -4.71 -4.60 -2.39
CA ARG A 7 -5.81 -4.40 -1.43
C ARG A 7 -7.13 -4.06 -2.14
N TYR A 8 -7.13 -3.09 -3.04
CA TYR A 8 -8.35 -2.67 -3.75
C TYR A 8 -8.89 -3.77 -4.67
N SER A 9 -8.01 -4.58 -5.25
CA SER A 9 -8.38 -5.60 -6.22
C SER A 9 -8.85 -6.91 -5.58
N LEU A 10 -8.43 -7.19 -4.34
CA LEU A 10 -8.77 -8.41 -3.60
C LEU A 10 -10.28 -8.72 -3.60
N ALA A 11 -11.13 -7.73 -3.27
CA ALA A 11 -12.57 -7.94 -3.20
C ALA A 11 -13.20 -8.32 -4.57
N LYS A 12 -12.62 -7.84 -5.68
CA LYS A 12 -13.04 -8.20 -7.04
C LYS A 12 -12.52 -9.58 -7.42
N GLU A 13 -11.28 -9.89 -7.07
CA GLU A 13 -10.58 -11.14 -7.43
C GLU A 13 -11.19 -12.36 -6.73
N LEU A 14 -11.54 -12.25 -5.45
CA LEU A 14 -12.19 -13.33 -4.70
C LEU A 14 -13.50 -13.80 -5.35
N ASN A 15 -14.28 -12.89 -5.95
CA ASN A 15 -15.54 -13.25 -6.60
C ASN A 15 -15.36 -13.99 -7.94
N ARG A 16 -14.19 -13.87 -8.57
CA ARG A 16 -13.95 -14.37 -9.94
C ARG A 16 -13.27 -15.74 -9.97
N ARG A 17 -13.00 -16.36 -8.81
CA ARG A 17 -12.18 -17.59 -8.69
C ARG A 17 -10.87 -17.50 -9.49
N HIS A 18 -10.31 -16.30 -9.58
CA HIS A 18 -9.11 -16.02 -10.36
C HIS A 18 -7.87 -16.29 -9.50
N THR A 19 -6.93 -17.07 -10.02
CA THR A 19 -5.62 -17.36 -9.44
C THR A 19 -4.62 -16.25 -9.77
N GLU A 20 -5.00 -14.99 -9.54
CA GLU A 20 -4.10 -13.86 -9.83
C GLU A 20 -3.02 -13.71 -8.75
N GLN A 21 -1.81 -13.36 -9.19
CA GLN A 21 -0.68 -13.13 -8.30
C GLN A 21 -0.82 -11.75 -7.66
N ASN A 22 -1.01 -11.74 -6.34
CA ASN A 22 -1.03 -10.54 -5.51
C ASN A 22 -0.34 -10.86 -4.18
N VAL A 23 -0.06 -9.84 -3.36
CA VAL A 23 0.63 -10.05 -2.07
C VAL A 23 -0.09 -11.04 -1.15
N TYR A 24 -1.42 -11.10 -1.18
CA TYR A 24 -2.20 -11.98 -0.30
C TYR A 24 -2.13 -13.43 -0.74
N THR A 25 -2.16 -13.72 -2.05
CA THR A 25 -2.00 -15.09 -2.55
C THR A 25 -0.59 -15.60 -2.31
N VAL A 26 0.43 -14.75 -2.41
CA VAL A 26 1.82 -15.09 -2.05
C VAL A 26 1.97 -15.33 -0.54
N LEU A 27 1.35 -14.50 0.32
CA LEU A 27 1.41 -14.68 1.77
C LEU A 27 0.69 -15.95 2.22
N LEU A 28 -0.46 -16.28 1.62
CA LEU A 28 -1.17 -17.54 1.86
C LEU A 28 -0.34 -18.76 1.48
N ASP A 29 0.40 -18.70 0.37
CA ASP A 29 1.24 -19.81 -0.08
C ASP A 29 2.49 -20.00 0.80
N SER A 30 3.03 -18.91 1.36
CA SER A 30 4.35 -18.93 2.00
C SER A 30 4.37 -18.85 3.52
N ALA A 31 3.39 -18.21 4.17
CA ALA A 31 3.52 -17.84 5.58
C ALA A 31 2.21 -17.70 6.39
N CYS A 32 1.03 -17.75 5.76
CA CYS A 32 -0.25 -17.53 6.43
C CYS A 32 -1.23 -18.66 6.14
N ASP A 33 -1.97 -19.11 7.15
CA ASP A 33 -2.94 -20.19 7.01
C ASP A 33 -4.30 -19.67 6.52
N THR A 34 -4.59 -18.39 6.77
CA THR A 34 -5.88 -17.78 6.45
C THR A 34 -5.76 -16.48 5.68
N LEU A 35 -6.81 -16.13 4.92
CA LEU A 35 -6.87 -14.86 4.21
C LEU A 35 -6.83 -13.66 5.18
N ALA A 36 -7.42 -13.80 6.37
CA ALA A 36 -7.39 -12.75 7.38
C ALA A 36 -5.95 -12.47 7.86
N GLU A 37 -5.17 -13.50 8.11
CA GLU A 37 -3.74 -13.38 8.44
C GLU A 37 -2.96 -12.77 7.29
N ALA A 38 -3.19 -13.21 6.05
CA ALA A 38 -2.54 -12.63 4.88
C ALA A 38 -2.87 -11.14 4.69
N VAL A 39 -4.13 -10.72 4.92
CA VAL A 39 -4.54 -9.31 4.87
C VAL A 39 -3.87 -8.51 5.99
N HIS A 40 -3.79 -9.08 7.19
CA HIS A 40 -3.09 -8.47 8.32
C HIS A 40 -1.61 -8.27 8.00
N ALA A 41 -0.91 -9.34 7.63
CA ALA A 41 0.50 -9.32 7.26
C ALA A 41 0.77 -8.35 6.10
N GLY A 42 -0.01 -8.39 5.01
CA GLY A 42 0.12 -7.48 3.88
C GLY A 42 -0.07 -6.01 4.25
N THR A 43 -0.96 -5.73 5.22
CA THR A 43 -1.15 -4.36 5.77
C THR A 43 0.09 -3.94 6.56
N CYS A 44 0.63 -4.80 7.42
CA CYS A 44 1.85 -4.53 8.17
C CYS A 44 3.06 -4.25 7.25
N LEU A 45 3.22 -5.03 6.17
CA LEU A 45 4.26 -4.80 5.16
C LEU A 45 4.14 -3.42 4.52
N ARG A 46 2.92 -3.06 4.08
CA ARG A 46 2.65 -1.76 3.46
C ARG A 46 2.93 -0.61 4.42
N ASP A 47 2.54 -0.74 5.68
CA ASP A 47 2.73 0.32 6.69
C ASP A 47 4.20 0.55 7.01
N ARG A 48 4.99 -0.50 7.21
CA ARG A 48 6.44 -0.36 7.42
C ARG A 48 7.15 0.31 6.24
N VAL A 49 6.80 -0.06 5.00
CA VAL A 49 7.35 0.61 3.80
C VAL A 49 6.95 2.09 3.76
N PHE A 50 5.69 2.40 4.09
CA PHE A 50 5.20 3.77 4.08
C PHE A 50 5.86 4.63 5.15
N LEU A 51 6.00 4.13 6.38
CA LEU A 51 6.73 4.80 7.45
C LEU A 51 8.21 5.02 7.08
N ARG A 52 8.85 4.02 6.46
CA ARG A 52 10.22 4.18 5.97
C ARG A 52 10.33 5.26 4.90
N PHE A 53 9.38 5.31 3.96
CA PHE A 53 9.31 6.39 2.97
C PHE A 53 9.21 7.76 3.63
N LEU A 54 8.31 7.94 4.61
CA LEU A 54 8.15 9.19 5.34
C LEU A 54 9.45 9.60 6.04
N ALA A 55 10.08 8.67 6.78
CA ALA A 55 11.33 8.94 7.48
C ALA A 55 12.48 9.35 6.54
N VAL A 56 12.64 8.65 5.41
CA VAL A 56 13.67 8.98 4.41
C VAL A 56 13.37 10.32 3.75
N ARG A 57 12.11 10.57 3.39
CA ARG A 57 11.67 11.85 2.81
C ARG A 57 11.98 13.00 3.76
N ASP A 58 11.63 12.91 5.03
CA ASP A 58 11.80 14.01 5.97
C ASP A 58 13.26 14.33 6.23
N ARG A 59 14.12 13.31 6.23
CA ARG A 59 15.59 13.47 6.33
C ARG A 59 16.24 14.05 5.07
N THR A 60 15.76 13.67 3.89
CA THR A 60 16.42 14.00 2.61
C THR A 60 15.90 15.31 2.00
N ARG A 61 14.59 15.55 2.08
CA ARG A 61 13.91 16.69 1.44
C ARG A 61 14.56 18.06 1.73
N PRO A 62 15.01 18.39 2.95
CA PRO A 62 15.67 19.67 3.22
C PRO A 62 16.96 19.90 2.43
N ARG A 63 17.63 18.81 1.99
CA ARG A 63 18.93 18.83 1.31
C ARG A 63 18.82 18.80 -0.21
N LEU A 64 17.61 18.60 -0.75
CA LEU A 64 17.37 18.50 -2.19
C LEU A 64 17.31 19.88 -2.84
N SER A 65 17.57 19.93 -4.15
CA SER A 65 17.27 21.10 -4.99
C SER A 65 15.76 21.37 -5.07
N GLY A 66 15.36 22.50 -5.66
CA GLY A 66 13.95 22.80 -5.90
C GLY A 66 13.23 21.69 -6.68
N ALA A 67 13.85 21.21 -7.76
CA ALA A 67 13.31 20.11 -8.56
C ALA A 67 13.26 18.78 -7.77
N GLY A 68 14.29 18.48 -6.97
CA GLY A 68 14.31 17.27 -6.14
C GLY A 68 13.21 17.28 -5.07
N ARG A 69 12.94 18.43 -4.44
CA ARG A 69 11.82 18.58 -3.52
C ARG A 69 10.47 18.37 -4.20
N ALA A 70 10.27 18.99 -5.36
CA ALA A 70 9.04 18.83 -6.14
C ALA A 70 8.80 17.36 -6.54
N TYR A 71 9.86 16.64 -6.92
CA TYR A 71 9.77 15.22 -7.23
C TYR A 71 9.33 14.39 -6.02
N VAL A 72 9.99 14.55 -4.87
CA VAL A 72 9.66 13.78 -3.66
C VAL A 72 8.27 14.12 -3.11
N ASP A 73 7.83 15.37 -3.21
CA ASP A 73 6.45 15.76 -2.90
C ASP A 73 5.46 15.11 -3.88
N GLY A 74 5.81 15.06 -5.16
CA GLY A 74 5.06 14.33 -6.19
C GLY A 74 4.89 12.84 -5.86
N LEU A 75 5.91 12.18 -5.32
CA LEU A 75 5.79 10.79 -4.85
C LEU A 75 4.77 10.66 -3.71
N ALA A 76 4.78 11.57 -2.74
CA ALA A 76 3.81 11.56 -1.65
C ALA A 76 2.38 11.80 -2.15
N TYR A 77 2.20 12.74 -3.08
CA TYR A 77 0.92 12.96 -3.75
C TYR A 77 0.48 11.74 -4.57
N GLY A 78 1.41 11.08 -5.26
CA GLY A 78 1.14 9.85 -6.00
C GLY A 78 0.67 8.71 -5.10
N ILE A 79 1.30 8.52 -3.95
CA ILE A 79 0.89 7.50 -2.96
C ILE A 79 -0.51 7.80 -2.43
N LYS A 80 -0.76 9.04 -1.96
CA LYS A 80 -2.07 9.45 -1.45
C LYS A 80 -3.15 9.39 -2.53
N GLY A 81 -2.85 9.90 -3.71
CA GLY A 81 -3.75 9.93 -4.86
C GLY A 81 -4.12 8.52 -5.33
N ASN A 82 -3.17 7.59 -5.42
CA ASN A 82 -3.45 6.18 -5.71
C ASN A 82 -4.40 5.59 -4.68
N ALA A 83 -4.13 5.84 -3.39
CA ALA A 83 -4.90 5.25 -2.31
C ALA A 83 -6.33 5.82 -2.23
N GLU A 84 -6.49 7.11 -2.52
CA GLU A 84 -7.79 7.76 -2.58
C GLU A 84 -8.59 7.34 -3.82
N TRP A 85 -7.96 7.37 -4.99
CA TRP A 85 -8.57 6.93 -6.24
C TRP A 85 -9.04 5.48 -6.16
N GLY A 86 -8.24 4.60 -5.56
CA GLY A 86 -8.57 3.19 -5.37
C GLY A 86 -9.83 2.94 -4.55
N GLN A 87 -10.21 3.88 -3.67
CA GLN A 87 -11.44 3.81 -2.88
C GLN A 87 -12.64 4.52 -3.50
N ARG A 88 -12.47 5.16 -4.67
CA ARG A 88 -13.53 5.91 -5.36
C ARG A 88 -13.88 5.33 -6.72
N VAL A 89 -12.94 4.71 -7.42
CA VAL A 89 -13.15 4.30 -8.81
C VAL A 89 -14.10 3.09 -8.90
N PRO A 90 -15.08 3.09 -9.84
CA PRO A 90 -16.03 1.98 -10.01
C PRO A 90 -15.36 0.62 -10.29
N ARG A 91 -14.15 0.63 -10.84
CA ARG A 91 -13.31 -0.56 -11.02
C ARG A 91 -13.18 -1.38 -9.74
N TYR A 92 -13.10 -0.73 -8.57
CA TYR A 92 -12.91 -1.40 -7.28
C TYR A 92 -14.16 -1.34 -6.41
N VAL A 93 -14.80 -0.18 -6.29
CA VAL A 93 -15.97 0.01 -5.39
C VAL A 93 -17.17 -0.80 -5.89
N SER A 94 -17.54 -0.59 -7.16
CA SER A 94 -18.63 -1.30 -7.85
C SER A 94 -18.16 -2.63 -8.47
N ARG A 95 -16.91 -3.05 -8.21
CA ARG A 95 -16.29 -4.27 -8.75
C ARG A 95 -16.36 -4.39 -10.28
N GLY A 96 -16.40 -3.25 -10.98
CA GLY A 96 -16.52 -3.14 -12.42
C GLY A 96 -17.95 -3.10 -12.97
N ALA A 97 -18.97 -3.00 -12.11
CA ALA A 97 -20.33 -2.66 -12.50
C ALA A 97 -20.55 -1.13 -12.54
N ASP A 98 -21.74 -0.70 -12.98
CA ASP A 98 -22.14 0.71 -12.92
C ASP A 98 -22.26 1.17 -11.46
N PRO A 99 -21.71 2.36 -11.12
CA PRO A 99 -21.70 2.84 -9.74
C PRO A 99 -23.09 3.23 -9.25
N GLY A 100 -23.41 2.81 -8.02
CA GLY A 100 -24.67 3.13 -7.33
C GLY A 100 -24.48 4.14 -6.18
N PRO A 101 -25.58 4.62 -5.56
CA PRO A 101 -25.52 5.59 -4.46
C PRO A 101 -24.72 5.12 -3.24
N ALA A 102 -24.60 3.81 -3.02
CA ALA A 102 -23.79 3.23 -1.94
C ALA A 102 -22.28 3.31 -2.19
N ASP A 103 -21.87 3.61 -3.43
CA ASP A 103 -20.46 3.74 -3.82
C ASP A 103 -19.92 5.15 -3.54
N ASP A 104 -20.80 6.14 -3.31
CA ASP A 104 -20.44 7.49 -2.92
C ASP A 104 -20.46 7.60 -1.38
N ARG A 105 -19.30 7.33 -0.79
CA ARG A 105 -19.11 7.27 0.67
C ARG A 105 -17.91 8.10 1.10
N ASP A 106 -18.00 8.64 2.31
CA ASP A 106 -16.88 9.30 2.95
C ASP A 106 -15.72 8.32 3.15
N LEU A 107 -14.50 8.81 2.86
CA LEU A 107 -13.29 8.03 3.03
C LEU A 107 -12.84 8.08 4.48
N LEU A 108 -12.74 6.90 5.09
CA LEU A 108 -12.16 6.72 6.41
C LEU A 108 -10.71 6.25 6.26
N TRP A 109 -9.80 6.93 6.95
CA TRP A 109 -8.39 6.60 7.00
C TRP A 109 -8.02 6.15 8.41
N ALA A 110 -7.10 5.20 8.52
CA ALA A 110 -6.53 4.87 9.82
C ALA A 110 -5.62 6.02 10.28
N ASP A 111 -5.77 6.44 11.54
CA ASP A 111 -4.94 7.51 12.12
C ASP A 111 -3.58 7.02 12.60
N ARG A 112 -3.39 5.69 12.67
CA ARG A 112 -2.14 5.04 13.07
C ARG A 112 -1.87 3.82 12.18
N PRO A 113 -0.58 3.50 11.93
CA PRO A 113 -0.21 2.26 11.25
C PRO A 113 -0.61 1.04 12.10
N LEU A 114 -0.81 -0.10 11.45
CA LEU A 114 -0.99 -1.37 12.12
C LEU A 114 0.33 -1.93 12.67
N ASP A 115 1.43 -1.63 11.98
CA ASP A 115 2.80 -2.05 12.32
C ASP A 115 3.72 -0.82 12.23
N ASP A 116 4.30 -0.43 13.36
CA ASP A 116 5.21 0.70 13.51
C ASP A 116 6.66 0.28 13.79
N ASP A 117 7.02 -1.00 13.60
CA ASP A 117 8.39 -1.47 13.76
C ASP A 117 9.32 -0.74 12.78
N PRO A 118 10.35 -0.02 13.26
CA PRO A 118 11.26 0.72 12.40
C PRO A 118 12.26 -0.19 11.67
N GLY A 119 12.30 -1.49 11.97
CA GLY A 119 13.21 -2.49 11.41
C GLY A 119 12.92 -2.84 9.94
N PRO A 120 13.90 -3.47 9.26
CA PRO A 120 13.75 -3.89 7.87
C PRO A 120 12.68 -4.96 7.72
N LEU A 121 12.07 -5.02 6.54
CA LEU A 121 11.28 -6.18 6.16
C LEU A 121 12.18 -7.43 6.04
N PRO A 122 11.66 -8.64 6.30
CA PRO A 122 12.40 -9.90 6.17
C PRO A 122 12.61 -10.33 4.70
N TYR A 123 12.70 -9.38 3.77
CA TYR A 123 12.85 -9.60 2.34
C TYR A 123 14.17 -9.00 1.85
N PRO A 124 15.20 -9.84 1.56
CA PRO A 124 16.54 -9.36 1.22
C PRO A 124 16.58 -8.37 0.05
N THR A 125 15.65 -8.48 -0.91
CA THR A 125 15.57 -7.63 -2.10
C THR A 125 15.23 -6.16 -1.81
N VAL A 126 14.63 -5.88 -0.66
CA VAL A 126 14.22 -4.51 -0.25
C VAL A 126 14.73 -4.13 1.14
N ALA A 127 15.32 -5.07 1.89
CA ALA A 127 15.85 -4.83 3.23
C ALA A 127 16.86 -3.67 3.26
N TRP A 128 17.64 -3.50 2.18
CA TRP A 128 18.62 -2.42 2.04
C TRP A 128 18.00 -1.01 2.12
N TRP A 129 16.70 -0.83 1.90
CA TRP A 129 16.05 0.47 2.07
C TRP A 129 16.17 1.02 3.49
N TRP A 130 16.39 0.15 4.49
CA TRP A 130 16.59 0.52 5.88
C TRP A 130 18.04 0.82 6.24
N ASP A 131 19.00 0.45 5.39
CA ASP A 131 20.41 0.73 5.60
C ASP A 131 20.65 2.26 5.60
N PRO A 132 21.19 2.85 6.68
CA PRO A 132 21.53 4.27 6.72
C PRO A 132 22.87 4.61 6.05
N ALA A 133 23.70 3.61 5.72
CA ALA A 133 25.04 3.78 5.17
C ALA A 133 25.08 3.67 3.63
N LEU A 134 24.02 3.15 3.01
CA LEU A 134 23.75 3.19 1.57
C LEU A 134 22.97 4.44 1.18
#